data_AF-A0A0N4Z0P2-F1
#
_entry.id   AF-A0A0N4Z0P2-F1
#
_cell.length_a   1.000
_cell.length_b   1.000
_cell.length_c   1.000
_cell.angle_alpha   90.00
_cell.angle_beta   90.00
_cell.angle_gamma   90.00
#
_symmetry.space_group_name_H-M   'P 1'
#
loop_
_entity.id
_entity.type
_entity.pdbx_description
1 polymer ?
#
loop_
_entity_poly.entity_id
_entity_poly.type
_entity_poly.pdbx_seq_one_letter_code
_entity_poly.pdbx_strand_id
1 'polypeptide(L)'
;MTNIDNLPIDINSNKLSDWLISRRHCERTWFDHLQNIKIKLNEAIKQLPDNDDIKKIVSLKPLTYYQCLEILDVLKETEKDTKNMLGYYSSPIYKTFSSIISAYEKNNVYLGEASQVLQRLVQFELPHIKKTISKVENDIESFSKKYIMYGKMANDKKKLYEKELAKMGLKGENLKNELLKLTLELPDFLSLVTEEISQLKGVVTYFKDFTKYTVGEQNILSLPLITLILEKGINVTAYEYKNGKAPTQIEKPNIDIKFEAEVNDEDEINFDIDDDIYLGDDDCEIDFGSDIQIEVVGDNEGIIEDGIARGDDALPILENPITNRLILSELKALSLFLKFRSFDQCYETSADMFIDGFANDGILKQFSTKELTSYLEIIDSLFLKLTDEQKIHLFKIKSSPHYVNIIIEDLISKRDMEGKMLRHQKNMEHLIENSKKILLETKIEGESIKNVIKYLKTKIEESISKKYSNRPVNIMGEINMILN
;
A
#
# COMPACT_ATOMS: atom_id res chain seq x y z
N MET A 1 51.39 45.98 -33.28
CA MET A 1 50.02 46.37 -33.70
C MET A 1 49.25 45.08 -33.94
N THR A 2 48.35 44.73 -33.02
CA THR A 2 47.41 43.62 -33.22
C THR A 2 46.50 43.97 -34.38
N ASN A 3 46.48 43.12 -35.40
CA ASN A 3 45.69 43.33 -36.61
C ASN A 3 44.20 43.23 -36.23
N ILE A 4 43.52 44.38 -36.10
CA ILE A 4 42.12 44.51 -35.63
C ILE A 4 41.16 43.73 -36.54
N ASP A 5 41.58 43.47 -37.78
CA ASP A 5 40.82 42.74 -38.79
C ASP A 5 40.66 41.24 -38.50
N ASN A 6 41.44 40.67 -37.57
CA ASN A 6 41.38 39.24 -37.19
C ASN A 6 40.68 38.95 -35.85
N LEU A 7 40.15 39.95 -35.15
CA LEU A 7 39.43 39.72 -33.89
C LEU A 7 38.13 38.94 -34.16
N PRO A 8 37.65 38.01 -33.32
CA PRO A 8 36.34 37.39 -33.51
C PRO A 8 35.18 38.39 -33.35
N ILE A 9 34.03 38.10 -33.97
CA ILE A 9 32.77 38.80 -33.72
C ILE A 9 31.94 37.91 -32.79
N ASP A 10 31.81 38.31 -31.54
CA ASP A 10 30.99 37.57 -30.58
C ASP A 10 29.60 38.21 -30.48
N ILE A 11 28.57 37.41 -30.68
CA ILE A 11 27.17 37.83 -30.68
C ILE A 11 26.42 37.04 -29.62
N ASN A 12 25.70 37.72 -28.73
CA ASN A 12 24.84 37.03 -27.77
C ASN A 12 23.61 36.47 -28.50
N SER A 13 23.36 35.16 -28.38
CA SER A 13 22.18 34.45 -28.91
C SER A 13 20.86 35.17 -28.60
N ASN A 14 20.67 35.70 -27.40
CA ASN A 14 19.43 36.39 -26.99
C ASN A 14 19.20 37.70 -27.76
N LYS A 15 20.27 38.32 -28.28
CA LYS A 15 20.21 39.58 -29.03
C LYS A 15 20.50 39.40 -30.52
N LEU A 16 20.58 38.16 -31.01
CA LEU A 16 20.96 37.86 -32.39
C LEU A 16 20.04 38.55 -33.41
N SER A 17 18.72 38.47 -33.21
CA SER A 17 17.74 39.12 -34.10
C SER A 17 17.89 40.64 -34.14
N ASP A 18 18.03 41.28 -32.97
CA ASP A 18 18.23 42.73 -32.85
C ASP A 18 19.58 43.17 -33.43
N TRP A 19 20.62 42.35 -33.23
CA TRP A 19 21.95 42.59 -33.76
C TRP A 19 21.94 42.58 -35.30
N LEU A 20 21.25 41.60 -35.90
CA LEU A 20 21.09 41.50 -37.35
C LEU A 20 20.37 42.74 -37.93
N ILE A 21 19.32 43.23 -37.27
CA ILE A 21 18.56 44.41 -37.71
C ILE A 21 19.39 45.70 -37.54
N SER A 22 20.01 45.90 -36.38
CA SER A 22 20.78 47.12 -36.08
C SER A 22 21.97 47.34 -37.01
N ARG A 23 22.59 46.24 -37.48
CA ARG A 23 23.70 46.25 -38.43
C ARG A 23 23.26 46.20 -39.90
N ARG A 24 21.94 46.25 -40.16
CA ARG A 24 21.33 46.18 -41.50
C ARG A 24 21.65 44.88 -42.25
N HIS A 25 21.91 43.80 -41.52
CA HIS A 25 22.04 42.46 -42.10
C HIS A 25 20.68 41.85 -42.41
N CYS A 26 19.62 42.31 -41.76
CA CYS A 26 18.23 41.94 -42.04
C CYS A 26 17.35 43.20 -41.95
N GLU A 27 16.42 43.39 -42.87
CA GLU A 27 15.48 44.52 -42.81
C GLU A 27 14.44 44.33 -41.70
N ARG A 28 13.95 45.40 -41.09
CA ARG A 28 12.94 45.30 -40.01
C ARG A 28 11.62 44.65 -40.45
N THR A 29 11.29 44.75 -41.73
CA THR A 29 10.08 44.17 -42.37
C THR A 29 10.27 42.72 -42.83
N TRP A 30 11.37 42.04 -42.41
CA TRP A 30 11.65 40.66 -42.80
C TRP A 30 10.52 39.68 -42.45
N PHE A 31 9.77 39.95 -41.38
CA PHE A 31 8.65 39.12 -40.95
C PHE A 31 7.51 39.11 -41.99
N ASP A 32 7.17 40.27 -42.55
CA ASP A 32 6.11 40.38 -43.58
C ASP A 32 6.53 39.65 -44.86
N HIS A 33 7.81 39.77 -45.23
CA HIS A 33 8.38 39.02 -46.35
C HIS A 33 8.37 37.51 -46.08
N LEU A 34 8.69 37.09 -44.85
CA LEU A 34 8.65 35.68 -44.45
C LEU A 34 7.25 35.09 -44.60
N GLN A 35 6.19 35.79 -44.18
CA GLN A 35 4.81 35.31 -44.31
C GLN A 35 4.47 35.01 -45.78
N ASN A 36 4.81 35.93 -46.69
CA ASN A 36 4.59 35.74 -48.12
C ASN A 36 5.38 34.54 -48.68
N ILE A 37 6.61 34.34 -48.20
CA ILE A 37 7.44 33.20 -48.59
C ILE A 37 6.83 31.89 -48.07
N LYS A 38 6.33 31.86 -46.82
CA LYS A 38 5.69 30.68 -46.23
C LYS A 38 4.43 30.25 -46.98
N ILE A 39 3.61 31.19 -47.44
CA ILE A 39 2.45 30.89 -48.26
C ILE A 39 2.87 30.16 -49.55
N LYS A 40 3.84 30.73 -50.28
CA LYS A 40 4.39 30.11 -51.50
C LYS A 40 5.05 28.77 -51.25
N LEU A 41 5.78 28.64 -50.13
CA LEU A 41 6.43 27.40 -49.74
C LEU A 41 5.40 26.30 -49.46
N ASN A 42 4.32 26.60 -48.73
CA ASN A 42 3.25 25.63 -48.46
C ASN A 42 2.53 25.16 -49.73
N GLU A 43 2.38 26.03 -50.73
CA GLU A 43 1.86 25.65 -52.04
C GLU A 43 2.85 24.78 -52.83
N ALA A 44 4.13 25.15 -52.81
CA ALA A 44 5.19 24.40 -53.49
C ALA A 44 5.41 23.00 -52.92
N ILE A 45 5.26 22.83 -51.59
CA ILE A 45 5.40 21.53 -50.91
C ILE A 45 4.38 20.52 -51.44
N LYS A 46 3.16 20.95 -51.77
CA LYS A 46 2.11 20.06 -52.30
C LYS A 46 2.43 19.52 -53.70
N GLN A 47 3.32 20.20 -54.42
CA GLN A 47 3.72 19.85 -55.78
C GLN A 47 5.03 19.06 -55.81
N LEU A 48 5.62 18.72 -54.65
CA LEU A 48 6.87 17.96 -54.59
C LEU A 48 6.70 16.54 -55.15
N PRO A 49 7.72 16.03 -55.86
CA PRO A 49 7.69 14.66 -56.36
C PRO A 49 7.75 13.66 -55.21
N ASP A 50 7.21 12.46 -55.43
CA ASP A 50 7.32 11.37 -54.47
C ASP A 50 8.76 10.83 -54.45
N ASN A 51 9.53 11.27 -53.47
CA ASN A 51 10.92 10.87 -53.22
C ASN A 51 11.14 10.74 -51.72
N ASP A 52 11.72 9.62 -51.29
CA ASP A 52 11.95 9.30 -49.88
C ASP A 52 12.86 10.31 -49.16
N ASP A 53 13.85 10.88 -49.84
CA ASP A 53 14.75 11.87 -49.24
C ASP A 53 14.09 13.24 -49.10
N ILE A 54 13.25 13.63 -50.07
CA ILE A 54 12.41 14.83 -49.95
C ILE A 54 11.39 14.64 -48.83
N LYS A 55 10.75 13.47 -48.71
CA LYS A 55 9.81 13.15 -47.64
C LYS A 55 10.46 13.24 -46.25
N LYS A 56 11.69 12.73 -46.09
CA LYS A 56 12.47 12.89 -44.84
C LYS A 56 12.70 14.36 -44.51
N ILE A 57 13.13 15.18 -45.47
CA ILE A 57 13.39 16.60 -45.22
C ILE A 57 12.09 17.34 -44.88
N VAL A 58 10.99 17.08 -45.61
CA VAL A 58 9.67 17.69 -45.37
C VAL A 58 9.08 17.30 -44.01
N SER A 59 9.43 16.13 -43.48
CA SER A 59 9.00 15.69 -42.14
C SER A 59 9.62 16.50 -41.00
N LEU A 60 10.75 17.18 -41.25
CA LEU A 60 11.43 18.03 -40.27
C LEU A 60 10.72 19.40 -40.20
N LYS A 61 9.81 19.57 -39.24
CA LYS A 61 9.16 20.87 -38.96
C LYS A 61 9.94 21.67 -37.91
N PRO A 62 10.04 23.00 -38.06
CA PRO A 62 9.59 23.82 -39.20
C PRO A 62 10.53 23.76 -40.41
N LEU A 63 9.98 23.79 -41.63
CA LEU A 63 10.76 23.92 -42.85
C LEU A 63 11.24 25.36 -43.01
N THR A 64 12.55 25.57 -42.97
CA THR A 64 13.19 26.88 -43.12
C THR A 64 13.94 26.97 -44.44
N TYR A 65 14.59 28.12 -44.68
CA TYR A 65 15.50 28.32 -45.80
C TYR A 65 16.50 27.18 -46.03
N TYR A 66 17.11 26.65 -44.97
CA TYR A 66 18.14 25.61 -45.10
C TYR A 66 17.56 24.29 -45.60
N GLN A 67 16.37 23.89 -45.15
CA GLN A 67 15.67 22.73 -45.71
C GLN A 67 15.26 22.97 -47.17
N CYS A 68 14.93 24.21 -47.55
CA CYS A 68 14.64 24.55 -48.95
C CYS A 68 15.88 24.39 -49.84
N LEU A 69 17.09 24.70 -49.33
CA LEU A 69 18.35 24.46 -50.04
C LEU A 69 18.60 22.95 -50.23
N GLU A 70 18.42 22.16 -49.18
CA GLU A 70 18.58 20.69 -49.24
C GLU A 70 17.59 20.08 -50.24
N ILE A 71 16.32 20.50 -50.23
CA ILE A 71 15.32 20.08 -51.23
C ILE A 71 15.77 20.48 -52.64
N LEU A 72 16.27 21.70 -52.84
CA LEU A 72 16.73 22.14 -54.15
C LEU A 72 17.92 21.29 -54.63
N ASP A 73 18.85 20.92 -53.75
CA ASP A 73 19.99 20.07 -54.11
C ASP A 73 19.56 18.65 -54.48
N VAL A 74 18.61 18.05 -53.76
CA VAL A 74 18.02 16.75 -54.13
C VAL A 74 17.30 16.84 -55.49
N LEU A 75 16.58 17.94 -55.75
CA LEU A 75 15.95 18.19 -57.06
C LEU A 75 17.00 18.33 -58.17
N LYS A 76 18.15 18.98 -57.92
CA LYS A 76 19.25 19.06 -58.91
C LYS A 76 19.83 17.70 -59.24
N GLU A 77 19.94 16.81 -58.25
CA GLU A 77 20.51 15.48 -58.44
C GLU A 77 19.57 14.54 -59.18
N THR A 78 18.27 14.65 -58.92
CA THR A 78 17.22 13.82 -59.53
C THR A 78 16.82 14.30 -60.94
N GLU A 79 16.98 15.58 -61.26
CA GLU A 79 16.56 16.17 -62.55
C GLU A 79 17.72 16.48 -63.51
N LYS A 80 18.91 15.88 -63.31
CA LYS A 80 20.15 16.16 -64.09
C LYS A 80 19.98 16.13 -65.62
N ASP A 81 19.04 15.34 -66.13
CA ASP A 81 18.82 15.12 -67.58
C ASP A 81 17.76 16.04 -68.21
N THR A 82 17.13 16.94 -67.45
CA THR A 82 16.03 17.81 -67.94
C THR A 82 16.45 19.27 -68.15
N LYS A 83 17.71 19.50 -68.51
CA LYS A 83 18.23 20.86 -68.78
C LYS A 83 17.85 21.33 -70.19
N ASN A 84 17.37 22.57 -70.28
CA ASN A 84 17.14 23.24 -71.57
C ASN A 84 18.48 23.53 -72.28
N MET A 85 18.43 23.85 -73.59
CA MET A 85 19.58 24.13 -74.47
C MET A 85 20.56 25.24 -73.99
N LEU A 86 20.21 25.98 -72.93
CA LEU A 86 21.03 27.00 -72.27
C LEU A 86 21.56 26.57 -70.89
N GLY A 87 21.41 25.29 -70.52
CA GLY A 87 21.91 24.72 -69.26
C GLY A 87 21.00 24.95 -68.04
N TYR A 88 19.86 25.62 -68.19
CA TYR A 88 18.89 25.85 -67.10
C TYR A 88 17.97 24.64 -66.90
N TYR A 89 17.71 24.28 -65.64
CA TYR A 89 16.75 23.24 -65.28
C TYR A 89 15.31 23.64 -65.68
N SER A 90 14.58 22.71 -66.29
CA SER A 90 13.29 23.00 -66.95
C SER A 90 12.08 22.78 -66.04
N SER A 91 12.26 22.02 -64.95
CA SER A 91 11.19 21.63 -64.03
C SER A 91 10.49 22.84 -63.40
N PRO A 92 9.14 22.91 -63.48
CA PRO A 92 8.37 23.94 -62.81
C PRO A 92 8.62 24.00 -61.30
N ILE A 93 8.80 22.84 -60.64
CA ILE A 93 9.01 22.74 -59.19
C ILE A 93 10.39 23.29 -58.84
N TYR A 94 11.43 22.94 -59.62
CA TYR A 94 12.76 23.51 -59.46
C TYR A 94 12.76 25.05 -59.55
N LYS A 95 12.06 25.61 -60.54
CA LYS A 95 11.92 27.06 -60.71
C LYS A 95 11.21 27.70 -59.52
N THR A 96 10.16 27.06 -59.01
CA THR A 96 9.42 27.52 -57.83
C THR A 96 10.30 27.55 -56.58
N PHE A 97 11.01 26.46 -56.28
CA PHE A 97 11.94 26.41 -55.13
C PHE A 97 13.12 27.37 -55.30
N SER A 98 13.66 27.51 -56.51
CA SER A 98 14.68 28.52 -56.80
C SER A 98 14.16 29.94 -56.55
N SER A 99 12.92 30.25 -56.94
CA SER A 99 12.30 31.54 -56.67
C SER A 99 12.05 31.77 -55.17
N ILE A 100 11.71 30.72 -54.42
CA ILE A 100 11.53 30.77 -52.97
C ILE A 100 12.87 31.07 -52.28
N ILE A 101 13.94 30.39 -52.68
CA ILE A 101 15.30 30.63 -52.19
C ILE A 101 15.74 32.07 -52.48
N SER A 102 15.55 32.55 -53.72
CA SER A 102 15.88 33.95 -54.05
C SER A 102 15.06 34.95 -53.24
N ALA A 103 13.80 34.65 -52.91
CA ALA A 103 12.97 35.49 -52.04
C ALA A 103 13.48 35.50 -50.58
N TYR A 104 13.99 34.36 -50.09
CA TYR A 104 14.64 34.26 -48.79
C TYR A 104 15.98 35.00 -48.71
N GLU A 105 16.79 34.93 -49.77
CA GLU A 105 18.08 35.61 -49.88
C GLU A 105 17.92 37.12 -50.05
N LYS A 106 16.87 37.56 -50.75
CA LYS A 106 16.54 38.99 -50.88
C LYS A 106 16.35 39.58 -49.49
N ASN A 107 17.09 40.66 -49.20
CA ASN A 107 17.08 41.35 -47.91
C ASN A 107 17.43 40.44 -46.71
N ASN A 108 18.03 39.26 -46.97
CA ASN A 108 18.46 38.25 -46.01
C ASN A 108 17.38 37.79 -45.02
N VAL A 109 16.14 37.62 -45.49
CA VAL A 109 15.02 37.15 -44.67
C VAL A 109 15.34 35.81 -43.97
N TYR A 110 16.13 34.95 -44.61
CA TYR A 110 16.58 33.68 -44.02
C TYR A 110 17.36 33.84 -42.70
N LEU A 111 18.15 34.90 -42.54
CA LEU A 111 18.89 35.17 -41.31
C LEU A 111 17.94 35.58 -40.17
N GLY A 112 16.91 36.36 -40.49
CA GLY A 112 15.87 36.73 -39.54
C GLY A 112 15.11 35.52 -39.02
N GLU A 113 14.64 34.66 -39.93
CA GLU A 113 13.95 33.41 -39.57
C GLU A 113 14.85 32.48 -38.75
N ALA A 114 16.07 32.21 -39.22
CA ALA A 114 16.98 31.30 -38.54
C ALA A 114 17.36 31.80 -37.15
N SER A 115 17.56 33.11 -36.98
CA SER A 115 17.81 33.74 -35.68
C SER A 115 16.63 33.58 -34.73
N GLN A 116 15.41 33.85 -35.21
CA GLN A 116 14.20 33.70 -34.39
C GLN A 116 13.97 32.24 -33.97
N VAL A 117 14.12 31.29 -34.90
CA VAL A 117 14.00 29.85 -34.61
C VAL A 117 15.07 29.43 -33.59
N LEU A 118 16.33 29.82 -33.79
CA LEU A 118 17.41 29.51 -32.86
C LEU A 118 17.13 30.05 -31.46
N GLN A 119 16.68 31.31 -31.35
CA GLN A 119 16.29 31.92 -30.08
C GLN A 119 15.16 31.14 -29.41
N ARG A 120 14.13 30.74 -30.16
CA ARG A 120 12.98 29.98 -29.63
C ARG A 120 13.41 28.62 -29.08
N LEU A 121 14.25 27.90 -29.83
CA LEU A 121 14.75 26.58 -29.43
C LEU A 121 15.59 26.65 -28.15
N VAL A 122 16.45 27.67 -28.05
CA VAL A 122 17.38 27.85 -26.92
C VAL A 122 16.65 28.34 -25.67
N GLN A 123 15.71 29.28 -25.81
CA GLN A 123 15.07 29.94 -24.66
C GLN A 123 13.83 29.22 -24.14
N PHE A 124 13.11 28.49 -24.99
CA PHE A 124 11.82 27.91 -24.62
C PHE A 124 11.77 26.39 -24.77
N GLU A 125 12.00 25.86 -25.98
CA GLU A 125 11.76 24.44 -26.25
C GLU A 125 12.73 23.53 -25.49
N LEU A 126 14.03 23.79 -25.56
CA LEU A 126 15.02 22.95 -24.89
C LEU A 126 14.96 23.05 -23.35
N PRO A 127 14.75 24.25 -22.74
CA PRO A 127 14.46 24.34 -21.31
C PRO A 127 13.16 23.62 -20.90
N HIS A 128 12.12 23.68 -21.72
CA HIS A 128 10.87 22.96 -21.46
C HIS A 128 11.10 21.44 -21.44
N ILE A 129 11.78 20.91 -22.44
CA ILE A 129 12.15 19.48 -22.49
C ILE A 129 12.99 19.08 -21.28
N LYS A 130 14.01 19.88 -20.92
CA LYS A 130 14.81 19.63 -19.71
C LYS A 130 13.95 19.56 -18.45
N LYS A 131 12.99 20.48 -18.31
CA LYS A 131 12.05 20.50 -17.18
C LYS A 131 11.15 19.27 -17.17
N THR A 132 10.67 18.85 -18.34
CA THR A 132 9.87 17.62 -18.49
C THR A 132 10.67 16.38 -18.13
N ILE A 133 11.92 16.27 -18.58
CA ILE A 133 12.85 15.19 -18.20
C ILE A 133 13.00 15.12 -16.68
N SER A 134 13.32 16.25 -16.03
CA SER A 134 13.49 16.28 -14.56
C SER A 134 12.19 15.93 -13.83
N LYS A 135 11.03 16.35 -14.34
CA LYS A 135 9.73 15.98 -13.76
C LYS A 135 9.51 14.47 -13.85
N VAL A 136 9.70 13.87 -15.02
CA VAL A 136 9.53 12.43 -15.22
C VAL A 136 10.54 11.62 -14.38
N GLU A 137 11.78 12.09 -14.24
CA GLU A 137 12.79 11.46 -13.37
C GLU A 137 12.35 11.49 -11.89
N ASN A 138 11.82 12.63 -11.41
CA ASN A 138 11.27 12.75 -10.06
C ASN A 138 10.03 11.84 -9.86
N ASP A 139 9.16 11.74 -10.86
CA ASP A 139 7.99 10.87 -10.83
C ASP A 139 8.42 9.40 -10.74
N ILE A 140 9.43 8.97 -11.52
CA ILE A 140 10.01 7.62 -11.45
C ILE A 140 10.57 7.35 -10.05
N GLU A 141 11.30 8.28 -9.44
CA GLU A 141 11.82 8.12 -8.09
C GLU A 141 10.69 7.98 -7.06
N SER A 142 9.66 8.82 -7.16
CA SER A 142 8.47 8.79 -6.32
C SER A 142 7.73 7.45 -6.43
N PHE A 143 7.47 6.97 -7.65
CA PHE A 143 6.85 5.67 -7.87
C PHE A 143 7.72 4.52 -7.38
N SER A 144 9.04 4.61 -7.52
CA SER A 144 9.97 3.60 -7.01
C SER A 144 9.93 3.52 -5.47
N LYS A 145 9.83 4.65 -4.78
CA LYS A 145 9.63 4.70 -3.31
C LYS A 145 8.30 4.06 -2.93
N LYS A 146 7.22 4.39 -3.65
CA LYS A 146 5.89 3.79 -3.43
C LYS A 146 5.88 2.29 -3.69
N TYR A 147 6.55 1.81 -4.73
CA TYR A 147 6.70 0.38 -5.03
C TYR A 147 7.34 -0.38 -3.85
N ILE A 148 8.45 0.15 -3.31
CA ILE A 148 9.12 -0.45 -2.15
C ILE A 148 8.21 -0.41 -0.91
N MET A 149 7.50 0.70 -0.70
CA MET A 149 6.55 0.86 0.41
C MET A 149 5.41 -0.17 0.34
N TYR A 150 4.74 -0.32 -0.81
CA TYR A 150 3.68 -1.31 -0.98
C TYR A 150 4.19 -2.74 -0.82
N GLY A 151 5.40 -3.05 -1.31
CA GLY A 151 6.03 -4.35 -1.09
C GLY A 151 6.30 -4.65 0.39
N LYS A 152 6.74 -3.65 1.16
CA LYS A 152 6.88 -3.78 2.62
C LYS A 152 5.53 -3.98 3.32
N MET A 153 4.53 -3.16 2.97
CA MET A 153 3.18 -3.26 3.50
C MET A 153 2.56 -4.63 3.22
N ALA A 154 2.71 -5.16 2.01
CA ALA A 154 2.26 -6.51 1.67
C ALA A 154 2.89 -7.56 2.59
N ASN A 155 4.21 -7.51 2.77
CA ASN A 155 4.91 -8.44 3.66
C ASN A 155 4.50 -8.29 5.14
N ASP A 156 4.23 -7.08 5.59
CA ASP A 156 3.76 -6.83 6.96
C ASP A 156 2.33 -7.37 7.17
N LYS A 157 1.44 -7.21 6.18
CA LYS A 157 0.09 -7.81 6.19
C LYS A 157 0.15 -9.33 6.14
N LYS A 158 1.04 -9.91 5.32
CA LYS A 158 1.30 -11.35 5.28
C LYS A 158 1.73 -11.89 6.63
N LYS A 159 2.73 -11.26 7.28
CA LYS A 159 3.19 -11.65 8.61
C LYS A 159 2.11 -11.52 9.67
N LEU A 160 1.26 -10.50 9.56
CA LEU A 160 0.14 -10.34 10.47
C LEU A 160 -0.87 -11.47 10.30
N TYR A 161 -1.20 -11.83 9.06
CA TYR A 161 -2.04 -12.99 8.75
C TYR A 161 -1.43 -14.30 9.27
N GLU A 162 -0.14 -14.56 9.01
CA GLU A 162 0.57 -15.75 9.52
C GLU A 162 0.60 -15.81 11.06
N LYS A 163 0.76 -14.66 11.73
CA LYS A 163 0.68 -14.59 13.20
C LYS A 163 -0.71 -14.94 13.72
N GLU A 164 -1.76 -14.45 13.07
CA GLU A 164 -3.15 -14.75 13.44
C GLU A 164 -3.47 -16.23 13.20
N LEU A 165 -2.99 -16.81 12.10
CA LEU A 165 -3.08 -18.25 11.85
C LEU A 165 -2.35 -19.06 12.93
N ALA A 166 -1.13 -18.67 13.29
CA ALA A 166 -0.34 -19.34 14.32
C ALA A 166 -0.99 -19.26 15.71
N LYS A 167 -1.58 -18.11 16.06
CA LYS A 167 -2.37 -17.96 17.30
C LYS A 167 -3.58 -18.87 17.34
N MET A 168 -4.24 -19.09 16.20
CA MET A 168 -5.40 -19.97 16.11
C MET A 168 -5.02 -21.45 15.92
N GLY A 169 -3.73 -21.77 15.74
CA GLY A 169 -3.26 -23.12 15.44
C GLY A 169 -3.69 -23.63 14.06
N LEU A 170 -3.98 -22.73 13.13
CA LEU A 170 -4.48 -23.02 11.78
C LEU A 170 -3.33 -23.07 10.77
N LYS A 171 -3.46 -23.93 9.76
CA LYS A 171 -2.57 -23.99 8.61
C LYS A 171 -3.02 -23.04 7.50
N GLY A 172 -4.31 -22.73 7.44
CA GLY A 172 -4.88 -21.78 6.48
C GLY A 172 -5.19 -22.39 5.11
N GLU A 173 -5.29 -23.72 5.00
CA GLU A 173 -5.69 -24.40 3.75
C GLU A 173 -7.21 -24.36 3.61
N ASN A 174 -7.94 -24.78 4.65
CA ASN A 174 -9.40 -24.70 4.67
C ASN A 174 -9.87 -24.29 6.07
N LEU A 175 -9.95 -22.97 6.28
CA LEU A 175 -10.23 -22.34 7.58
C LEU A 175 -11.47 -22.93 8.24
N LYS A 176 -12.54 -23.17 7.48
CA LYS A 176 -13.79 -23.74 7.99
C LYS A 176 -13.59 -25.16 8.51
N ASN A 177 -12.93 -26.02 7.74
CA ASN A 177 -12.68 -27.41 8.13
C ASN A 177 -11.66 -27.55 9.26
N GLU A 178 -10.65 -26.69 9.31
CA GLU A 178 -9.65 -26.68 10.38
C GLU A 178 -10.26 -26.20 11.72
N LEU A 179 -11.06 -25.13 11.70
CA LEU A 179 -11.80 -24.66 12.87
C LEU A 179 -12.79 -25.73 13.37
N LEU A 180 -13.49 -26.42 12.46
CA LEU A 180 -14.38 -27.52 12.82
C LEU A 180 -13.63 -28.70 13.47
N LYS A 181 -12.46 -29.09 12.97
CA LYS A 181 -11.62 -30.13 13.63
C LYS A 181 -11.22 -29.72 15.04
N LEU A 182 -10.82 -28.47 15.24
CA LEU A 182 -10.47 -27.96 16.57
C LEU A 182 -11.67 -27.95 17.52
N THR A 183 -12.90 -27.75 17.03
CA THR A 183 -14.10 -27.89 17.87
C THR A 183 -14.40 -29.33 18.29
N LEU A 184 -13.97 -30.33 17.50
CA LEU A 184 -14.13 -31.76 17.84
C LEU A 184 -13.14 -32.22 18.92
N GLU A 185 -11.98 -31.58 19.06
CA GLU A 185 -10.98 -31.86 20.10
C GLU A 185 -11.29 -31.17 21.44
N LEU A 186 -12.28 -30.25 21.45
CA LEU A 186 -12.66 -29.49 22.62
C LEU A 186 -13.21 -30.34 23.80
N PRO A 187 -14.03 -31.39 23.59
CA PRO A 187 -14.52 -32.24 24.67
C PRO A 187 -13.40 -32.93 25.45
N ASP A 188 -12.38 -33.43 24.76
CA ASP A 188 -11.22 -34.10 25.39
C ASP A 188 -10.42 -33.11 26.24
N PHE A 189 -10.28 -31.87 25.77
CA PHE A 189 -9.68 -30.78 26.54
C PHE A 189 -10.48 -30.47 27.82
N LEU A 190 -11.82 -30.44 27.73
CA LEU A 190 -12.68 -30.16 28.88
C LEU A 190 -12.64 -31.28 29.92
N SER A 191 -12.47 -32.54 29.49
CA SER A 191 -12.22 -33.64 30.42
C SER A 191 -10.90 -33.47 31.16
N LEU A 192 -9.83 -33.10 30.46
CA LEU A 192 -8.52 -32.86 31.09
C LEU A 192 -8.56 -31.72 32.11
N VAL A 193 -9.24 -30.61 31.78
CA VAL A 193 -9.43 -29.48 32.70
C VAL A 193 -10.23 -29.91 33.94
N THR A 194 -11.26 -30.73 33.76
CA THR A 194 -12.08 -31.20 34.89
C THR A 194 -11.32 -32.18 35.78
N GLU A 195 -10.45 -33.02 35.21
CA GLU A 195 -9.53 -33.87 35.97
C GLU A 195 -8.55 -33.05 36.80
N GLU A 196 -7.96 -31.99 36.23
CA GLU A 196 -7.07 -31.08 36.96
C GLU A 196 -7.80 -30.30 38.07
N ILE A 197 -9.02 -29.84 37.82
CA ILE A 197 -9.88 -29.25 38.86
C ILE A 197 -10.19 -30.27 39.96
N SER A 198 -10.36 -31.55 39.62
CA SER A 198 -10.61 -32.63 40.58
C SER A 198 -9.45 -32.85 41.56
N GLN A 199 -8.21 -32.59 41.13
CA GLN A 199 -7.03 -32.64 41.99
C GLN A 199 -7.03 -31.53 43.05
N LEU A 200 -7.73 -30.40 42.79
CA LEU A 200 -7.84 -29.29 43.74
C LEU A 200 -8.86 -29.52 44.87
N LYS A 201 -9.55 -30.67 44.89
CA LYS A 201 -10.60 -30.97 45.89
C LYS A 201 -10.12 -30.77 47.32
N GLY A 202 -8.91 -31.21 47.64
CA GLY A 202 -8.31 -31.05 48.98
C GLY A 202 -8.07 -29.60 49.37
N VAL A 203 -7.67 -28.76 48.41
CA VAL A 203 -7.46 -27.32 48.62
C VAL A 203 -8.78 -26.57 48.76
N VAL A 204 -9.79 -26.97 48.00
CA VAL A 204 -11.13 -26.35 48.08
C VAL A 204 -11.78 -26.67 49.43
N THR A 205 -11.65 -27.89 49.95
CA THR A 205 -12.11 -28.22 51.30
C THR A 205 -11.34 -27.41 52.35
N TYR A 206 -10.03 -27.28 52.17
CA TYR A 206 -9.19 -26.48 53.08
C TYR A 206 -9.57 -25.00 53.09
N PHE A 207 -9.83 -24.41 51.92
CA PHE A 207 -10.32 -23.04 51.81
C PHE A 207 -11.66 -22.84 52.54
N LYS A 208 -12.58 -23.79 52.41
CA LYS A 208 -13.88 -23.75 53.11
C LYS A 208 -13.72 -23.88 54.62
N ASP A 209 -12.85 -24.76 55.10
CA ASP A 209 -12.64 -24.96 56.54
C ASP A 209 -11.89 -23.78 57.16
N PHE A 210 -10.93 -23.20 56.44
CA PHE A 210 -10.22 -22.00 56.87
C PHE A 210 -11.13 -20.76 56.92
N THR A 211 -12.00 -20.56 55.93
CA THR A 211 -12.95 -19.43 55.91
C THR A 211 -13.98 -19.54 57.03
N LYS A 212 -14.48 -20.76 57.32
CA LYS A 212 -15.32 -21.02 58.50
C LYS A 212 -14.60 -20.70 59.81
N TYR A 213 -13.32 -21.05 59.92
CA TYR A 213 -12.51 -20.78 61.10
C TYR A 213 -12.26 -19.28 61.32
N THR A 214 -11.98 -18.52 60.25
CA THR A 214 -11.57 -17.10 60.34
C THR A 214 -12.72 -16.11 60.35
N VAL A 215 -13.80 -16.36 59.61
CA VAL A 215 -14.91 -15.40 59.41
C VAL A 215 -16.18 -15.81 60.18
N GLY A 216 -16.30 -17.09 60.58
CA GLY A 216 -17.47 -17.64 61.26
C GLY A 216 -18.58 -18.12 60.30
N GLU A 217 -19.53 -18.93 60.81
CA GLU A 217 -20.53 -19.66 59.99
C GLU A 217 -21.46 -18.78 59.14
N GLN A 218 -21.56 -17.48 59.41
CA GLN A 218 -22.54 -16.60 58.76
C GLN A 218 -22.05 -15.95 57.44
N ASN A 219 -20.75 -15.98 57.12
CA ASN A 219 -20.19 -15.37 55.90
C ASN A 219 -19.16 -16.31 55.24
N ILE A 220 -19.64 -17.44 54.72
CA ILE A 220 -18.79 -18.41 54.02
C ILE A 220 -18.50 -17.88 52.61
N LEU A 221 -17.24 -17.50 52.34
CA LEU A 221 -16.72 -17.33 50.99
C LEU A 221 -16.74 -18.71 50.32
N SER A 222 -17.76 -18.97 49.52
CA SER A 222 -17.87 -20.21 48.76
C SER A 222 -17.24 -20.04 47.38
N LEU A 223 -16.66 -21.12 46.86
CA LEU A 223 -16.24 -21.28 45.47
C LEU A 223 -17.32 -22.11 44.77
N PRO A 224 -18.50 -21.53 44.47
CA PRO A 224 -19.68 -22.29 44.08
C PRO A 224 -19.47 -23.04 42.76
N LEU A 225 -18.79 -22.44 41.76
CA LEU A 225 -18.61 -23.06 40.46
C LEU A 225 -17.59 -24.20 40.52
N ILE A 226 -16.46 -24.01 41.18
CA ILE A 226 -15.47 -25.07 41.37
C ILE A 226 -16.06 -26.21 42.22
N THR A 227 -16.86 -25.88 43.25
CA THR A 227 -17.56 -26.89 44.06
C THR A 227 -18.56 -27.71 43.22
N LEU A 228 -19.34 -27.04 42.37
CA LEU A 228 -20.29 -27.70 41.47
C LEU A 228 -19.59 -28.62 40.48
N ILE A 229 -18.45 -28.20 39.92
CA ILE A 229 -17.63 -29.05 39.03
C ILE A 229 -17.09 -30.27 39.79
N LEU A 230 -16.65 -30.11 41.04
CA LEU A 230 -16.16 -31.20 41.89
C LEU A 230 -17.24 -32.21 42.31
N GLU A 231 -18.50 -31.77 42.42
CA GLU A 231 -19.62 -32.61 42.85
C GLU A 231 -20.29 -33.36 41.69
N LYS A 232 -20.36 -32.74 40.50
CA LYS A 232 -21.18 -33.22 39.39
C LYS A 232 -20.42 -33.41 38.06
N GLY A 233 -19.15 -33.01 37.98
CA GLY A 233 -18.27 -33.27 36.83
C GLY A 233 -18.55 -32.39 35.59
N ILE A 234 -18.17 -32.88 34.40
CA ILE A 234 -18.10 -32.14 33.12
C ILE A 234 -19.48 -31.63 32.65
N ASN A 235 -20.57 -32.29 33.03
CA ASN A 235 -21.90 -32.06 32.46
C ASN A 235 -22.74 -31.00 33.20
N VAL A 236 -22.15 -30.27 34.15
CA VAL A 236 -22.89 -29.21 34.85
C VAL A 236 -23.17 -28.06 33.89
N THR A 237 -24.44 -27.77 33.67
CA THR A 237 -24.89 -26.67 32.80
C THR A 237 -24.94 -25.34 33.56
N ALA A 238 -24.82 -24.23 32.83
CA ALA A 238 -24.98 -22.89 33.42
C ALA A 238 -26.39 -22.69 34.04
N TYR A 239 -27.40 -23.41 33.55
CA TYR A 239 -28.73 -23.51 34.16
C TYR A 239 -28.71 -24.09 35.58
N GLU A 240 -27.92 -25.15 35.82
CA GLU A 240 -27.80 -25.76 37.16
C GLU A 240 -27.18 -24.82 38.19
N TYR A 241 -26.26 -23.96 37.75
CA TYR A 241 -25.66 -22.94 38.61
C TYR A 241 -26.67 -21.85 38.98
N LYS A 242 -27.45 -21.35 38.01
CA LYS A 242 -28.43 -20.29 38.26
C LYS A 242 -29.63 -20.76 39.09
N ASN A 243 -30.09 -21.99 38.87
CA ASN A 243 -31.37 -22.49 39.42
C ASN A 243 -31.22 -23.55 40.51
N GLY A 244 -30.01 -24.05 40.78
CA GLY A 244 -29.74 -25.01 41.87
C GLY A 244 -30.32 -26.43 41.66
N LYS A 245 -31.00 -26.69 40.55
CA LYS A 245 -31.57 -28.01 40.16
C LYS A 245 -31.16 -28.38 38.74
N ALA A 246 -30.98 -29.70 38.51
CA ALA A 246 -30.69 -30.24 37.18
C ALA A 246 -31.83 -29.96 36.19
N PRO A 247 -31.56 -29.49 34.96
CA PRO A 247 -32.59 -29.29 33.96
C PRO A 247 -33.22 -30.63 33.55
N THR A 248 -34.53 -30.63 33.35
CA THR A 248 -35.32 -31.78 32.89
C THR A 248 -35.10 -32.07 31.40
N GLN A 249 -34.70 -31.06 30.62
CA GLN A 249 -34.37 -31.17 29.19
C GLN A 249 -33.31 -30.12 28.80
N ILE A 250 -32.30 -30.52 28.02
CA ILE A 250 -31.22 -29.66 27.52
C ILE A 250 -31.41 -29.49 26.02
N GLU A 251 -31.83 -28.31 25.57
CA GLU A 251 -31.83 -27.94 24.15
C GLU A 251 -30.49 -27.26 23.84
N LYS A 252 -29.49 -28.08 23.51
CA LYS A 252 -28.23 -27.54 22.97
C LYS A 252 -28.55 -26.76 21.69
N PRO A 253 -27.96 -25.57 21.46
CA PRO A 253 -28.09 -24.92 20.16
C PRO A 253 -27.64 -25.92 19.10
N ASN A 254 -28.55 -26.28 18.20
CA ASN A 254 -28.31 -27.28 17.18
C ASN A 254 -27.30 -26.67 16.21
N ILE A 255 -26.04 -27.09 16.34
CA ILE A 255 -25.01 -26.77 15.37
C ILE A 255 -25.40 -27.59 14.15
N ASP A 256 -26.05 -26.95 13.18
CA ASP A 256 -26.34 -27.57 11.90
C ASP A 256 -24.99 -27.66 11.16
N ILE A 257 -24.22 -28.70 11.48
CA ILE A 257 -22.90 -28.99 10.92
C ILE A 257 -23.11 -29.46 9.48
N LYS A 258 -23.24 -28.50 8.57
CA LYS A 258 -23.08 -28.76 7.13
C LYS A 258 -21.63 -28.50 6.76
N PHE A 259 -20.90 -29.59 6.52
CA PHE A 259 -19.68 -29.53 5.73
C PHE A 259 -20.08 -29.01 4.36
N GLU A 260 -19.73 -27.77 4.03
CA GLU A 260 -19.81 -27.32 2.65
C GLU A 260 -18.72 -28.08 1.88
N ALA A 261 -19.18 -28.89 0.92
CA ALA A 261 -18.31 -29.48 -0.08
C ALA A 261 -17.68 -28.34 -0.89
N GLU A 262 -16.42 -28.56 -1.25
CA GLU A 262 -15.56 -27.70 -2.08
C GLU A 262 -16.35 -26.82 -3.05
N VAL A 263 -16.42 -25.52 -2.77
CA VAL A 263 -16.73 -24.54 -3.79
C VAL A 263 -15.40 -24.28 -4.49
N ASN A 264 -15.29 -24.75 -5.73
CA ASN A 264 -14.18 -24.43 -6.61
C ASN A 264 -14.02 -22.91 -6.68
N ASP A 265 -12.81 -22.44 -6.38
CA ASP A 265 -12.34 -21.08 -6.60
C ASP A 265 -12.36 -20.74 -8.11
N GLU A 266 -13.49 -20.32 -8.68
CA GLU A 266 -13.52 -19.76 -10.05
C GLU A 266 -14.47 -18.56 -10.25
N ASP A 267 -14.97 -17.91 -9.19
CA ASP A 267 -15.64 -16.62 -9.35
C ASP A 267 -14.67 -15.48 -9.02
N GLU A 268 -13.84 -15.14 -10.02
CA GLU A 268 -13.28 -13.80 -10.15
C GLU A 268 -14.44 -12.79 -10.12
N ILE A 269 -14.72 -12.24 -8.94
CA ILE A 269 -15.54 -11.04 -8.83
C ILE A 269 -14.72 -9.90 -9.42
N ASN A 270 -14.95 -9.65 -10.70
CA ASN A 270 -14.49 -8.48 -11.43
C ASN A 270 -15.18 -7.23 -10.87
N PHE A 271 -14.62 -6.63 -9.82
CA PHE A 271 -14.90 -5.25 -9.46
C PHE A 271 -14.13 -4.34 -10.44
N ASP A 272 -14.66 -4.24 -11.66
CA ASP A 272 -14.36 -3.14 -12.56
C ASP A 272 -14.80 -1.84 -11.88
N ILE A 273 -13.79 -1.13 -11.37
CA ILE A 273 -13.58 0.31 -11.38
C ILE A 273 -14.83 1.15 -11.72
N ASP A 274 -15.33 1.88 -10.72
CA ASP A 274 -15.77 3.25 -10.98
C ASP A 274 -14.76 4.18 -10.29
N ASP A 275 -14.13 5.00 -11.14
CA ASP A 275 -13.27 6.13 -10.82
C ASP A 275 -14.02 7.10 -9.90
N ASP A 276 -13.72 7.07 -8.60
CA ASP A 276 -13.77 8.24 -7.69
C ASP A 276 -13.40 7.82 -6.25
N ILE A 277 -12.13 7.46 -6.02
CA ILE A 277 -11.60 7.42 -4.65
C ILE A 277 -10.95 8.76 -4.35
N TYR A 278 -11.75 9.60 -3.68
CA TYR A 278 -11.29 10.72 -2.89
C TYR A 278 -10.08 10.30 -2.04
N LEU A 279 -8.96 10.99 -2.25
CA LEU A 279 -7.82 11.04 -1.34
C LEU A 279 -8.24 11.80 -0.08
N GLY A 280 -8.93 11.12 0.83
CA GLY A 280 -9.12 11.56 2.22
C GLY A 280 -8.16 10.80 3.10
N ASP A 281 -7.18 11.52 3.65
CA ASP A 281 -6.48 11.09 4.87
C ASP A 281 -7.55 10.93 5.96
N ASP A 282 -7.91 9.71 6.30
CA ASP A 282 -8.57 9.41 7.57
C ASP A 282 -7.94 8.14 8.14
N ASP A 283 -7.23 8.37 9.24
CA ASP A 283 -6.73 7.37 10.17
C ASP A 283 -7.88 6.40 10.50
N CYS A 284 -7.87 5.23 9.88
CA CYS A 284 -8.67 4.09 10.35
C CYS A 284 -7.99 3.48 11.58
N GLU A 285 -7.87 4.27 12.65
CA GLU A 285 -7.87 3.73 14.01
C GLU A 285 -9.29 3.21 14.27
N ILE A 286 -9.46 1.90 14.13
CA ILE A 286 -10.64 1.23 14.69
C ILE A 286 -10.45 1.22 16.20
N ASP A 287 -11.01 2.24 16.83
CA ASP A 287 -11.13 2.39 18.28
C ASP A 287 -12.05 1.29 18.83
N PHE A 288 -11.46 0.27 19.48
CA PHE A 288 -12.19 -0.71 20.28
C PHE A 288 -12.50 -0.14 21.69
N GLY A 289 -12.98 1.10 21.74
CA GLY A 289 -13.29 1.86 22.93
C GLY A 289 -14.79 1.90 23.23
N SER A 290 -15.17 1.21 24.30
CA SER A 290 -16.39 1.39 25.10
C SER A 290 -17.78 1.07 24.50
N ASP A 291 -18.48 0.20 25.22
CA ASP A 291 -19.94 0.12 25.37
C ASP A 291 -20.78 -0.18 24.12
N ILE A 292 -20.78 -1.46 23.75
CA ILE A 292 -21.93 -2.07 23.07
C ILE A 292 -23.10 -2.06 24.07
N GLN A 293 -23.90 -0.99 24.04
CA GLN A 293 -25.24 -1.01 24.63
C GLN A 293 -26.12 -1.88 23.72
N ILE A 294 -26.18 -3.17 24.06
CA ILE A 294 -27.20 -4.08 23.55
C ILE A 294 -28.52 -3.60 24.15
N GLU A 295 -29.37 -3.02 23.31
CA GLU A 295 -30.75 -2.72 23.66
C GLU A 295 -31.46 -4.05 23.90
N VAL A 296 -31.63 -4.39 25.19
CA VAL A 296 -32.40 -5.54 25.63
C VAL A 296 -33.85 -5.24 25.27
N VAL A 297 -34.31 -5.78 24.14
CA VAL A 297 -35.74 -5.89 23.85
C VAL A 297 -36.32 -6.75 24.97
N GLY A 298 -37.01 -6.09 25.89
CA GLY A 298 -37.64 -6.72 27.03
C GLY A 298 -38.79 -7.59 26.57
N ASP A 299 -38.54 -8.90 26.50
CA ASP A 299 -39.60 -9.88 26.64
C ASP A 299 -40.02 -9.88 28.11
N ASN A 300 -41.01 -9.03 28.39
CA ASN A 300 -41.85 -9.12 29.57
C ASN A 300 -42.66 -10.42 29.47
N GLU A 301 -42.10 -11.56 29.87
CA GLU A 301 -42.88 -12.72 30.22
C GLU A 301 -42.10 -13.65 31.16
N GLY A 302 -42.59 -13.75 32.40
CA GLY A 302 -42.49 -14.90 33.29
C GLY A 302 -41.15 -15.63 33.42
N ILE A 303 -40.62 -15.64 34.64
CA ILE A 303 -39.90 -16.80 35.16
C ILE A 303 -40.89 -17.99 35.11
N ILE A 304 -40.95 -18.68 33.98
CA ILE A 304 -41.62 -19.97 33.90
C ILE A 304 -40.54 -20.98 34.32
N GLU A 305 -40.69 -21.54 35.52
CA GLU A 305 -39.92 -22.70 36.01
C GLU A 305 -40.25 -23.95 35.17
N ASP A 306 -39.98 -23.94 33.87
CA ASP A 306 -40.26 -25.08 32.98
C ASP A 306 -39.16 -26.17 33.04
N GLY A 307 -38.05 -25.91 33.74
CA GLY A 307 -36.97 -26.89 33.89
C GLY A 307 -36.17 -27.16 32.60
N ILE A 308 -36.32 -26.34 31.57
CA ILE A 308 -35.64 -26.51 30.26
C ILE A 308 -34.50 -25.50 30.15
N ALA A 309 -33.28 -25.98 29.91
CA ALA A 309 -32.12 -25.12 29.62
C ALA A 309 -32.09 -24.81 28.11
N ARG A 310 -32.20 -23.53 27.74
CA ARG A 310 -32.14 -23.03 26.35
C ARG A 310 -30.99 -22.05 26.15
N GLY A 311 -30.41 -22.00 24.95
CA GLY A 311 -29.37 -21.03 24.58
C GLY A 311 -28.08 -21.17 25.40
N ASP A 312 -27.54 -20.05 25.88
CA ASP A 312 -26.29 -20.01 26.67
C ASP A 312 -26.38 -20.78 28.00
N ASP A 313 -27.58 -20.98 28.53
CA ASP A 313 -27.81 -21.71 29.78
C ASP A 313 -27.77 -23.24 29.59
N ALA A 314 -27.86 -23.73 28.34
CA ALA A 314 -27.70 -25.14 27.98
C ALA A 314 -26.22 -25.58 27.85
N LEU A 315 -25.30 -24.61 27.79
CA LEU A 315 -23.88 -24.87 27.68
C LEU A 315 -23.30 -25.34 29.03
N PRO A 316 -22.28 -26.23 29.02
CA PRO A 316 -21.48 -26.53 30.20
C PRO A 316 -20.88 -25.27 30.82
N ILE A 317 -20.74 -25.26 32.14
CA ILE A 317 -20.17 -24.15 32.92
C ILE A 317 -18.78 -23.69 32.40
N LEU A 318 -17.98 -24.62 31.89
CA LEU A 318 -16.66 -24.33 31.33
C LEU A 318 -16.71 -23.70 29.92
N GLU A 319 -17.79 -23.94 29.18
CA GLU A 319 -17.95 -23.46 27.79
C GLU A 319 -18.65 -22.10 27.73
N ASN A 320 -19.49 -21.78 28.70
CA ASN A 320 -20.17 -20.49 28.73
C ASN A 320 -19.18 -19.35 29.13
N PRO A 321 -19.09 -18.27 28.33
CA PRO A 321 -18.10 -17.21 28.54
C PRO A 321 -18.29 -16.44 29.85
N ILE A 322 -19.52 -16.34 30.36
CA ILE A 322 -19.82 -15.64 31.63
C ILE A 322 -19.35 -16.50 32.80
N THR A 323 -19.69 -17.78 32.81
CA THR A 323 -19.30 -18.71 33.88
C THR A 323 -17.81 -19.02 33.84
N ASN A 324 -17.18 -19.07 32.67
CA ASN A 324 -15.73 -19.23 32.55
C ASN A 324 -14.97 -18.04 33.20
N ARG A 325 -15.41 -16.79 32.98
CA ARG A 325 -14.83 -15.62 33.69
C ARG A 325 -14.97 -15.74 35.20
N LEU A 326 -16.11 -16.26 35.69
CA LEU A 326 -16.33 -16.48 37.11
C LEU A 326 -15.41 -17.59 37.66
N ILE A 327 -15.23 -18.69 36.93
CA ILE A 327 -14.27 -19.76 37.30
C ILE A 327 -12.84 -19.20 37.37
N LEU A 328 -12.43 -18.37 36.40
CA LEU A 328 -11.12 -17.71 36.44
C LEU A 328 -10.97 -16.82 37.68
N SER A 329 -12.05 -16.14 38.10
CA SER A 329 -12.05 -15.35 39.33
C SER A 329 -11.94 -16.22 40.59
N GLU A 330 -12.63 -17.37 40.63
CA GLU A 330 -12.56 -18.35 41.72
C GLU A 330 -11.17 -19.00 41.82
N LEU A 331 -10.57 -19.39 40.69
CA LEU A 331 -9.20 -19.90 40.61
C LEU A 331 -8.18 -18.85 41.07
N LYS A 332 -8.39 -17.58 40.72
CA LYS A 332 -7.53 -16.48 41.19
C LYS A 332 -7.67 -16.26 42.69
N ALA A 333 -8.87 -16.38 43.25
CA ALA A 333 -9.08 -16.32 44.69
C ALA A 333 -8.35 -17.47 45.41
N LEU A 334 -8.42 -18.70 44.88
CA LEU A 334 -7.65 -19.84 45.39
C LEU A 334 -6.13 -19.63 45.30
N SER A 335 -5.63 -19.11 44.17
CA SER A 335 -4.20 -18.79 44.00
C SER A 335 -3.73 -17.77 45.04
N LEU A 336 -4.49 -16.71 45.27
CA LEU A 336 -4.18 -15.69 46.27
C LEU A 336 -4.21 -16.27 47.69
N PHE A 337 -5.19 -17.12 47.99
CA PHE A 337 -5.26 -17.81 49.27
C PHE A 337 -4.04 -18.71 49.51
N LEU A 338 -3.65 -19.54 48.54
CA LEU A 338 -2.49 -20.40 48.66
C LEU A 338 -1.19 -19.60 48.81
N LYS A 339 -1.04 -18.49 48.08
CA LYS A 339 0.10 -17.56 48.24
C LYS A 339 0.13 -16.94 49.63
N PHE A 340 -1.02 -16.53 50.15
CA PHE A 340 -1.15 -16.01 51.51
C PHE A 340 -0.78 -17.08 52.55
N ARG A 341 -1.29 -18.32 52.43
CA ARG A 341 -0.95 -19.44 53.33
C ARG A 341 0.52 -19.82 53.26
N SER A 342 1.10 -19.87 52.07
CA SER A 342 2.52 -20.15 51.88
C SER A 342 3.40 -19.06 52.49
N PHE A 343 2.96 -17.80 52.45
CA PHE A 343 3.67 -16.70 53.11
C PHE A 343 3.56 -16.83 54.63
N ASP A 344 2.35 -17.04 55.16
CA ASP A 344 2.10 -17.18 56.59
C ASP A 344 2.89 -18.34 57.23
N GLN A 345 3.01 -19.48 56.54
CA GLN A 345 3.80 -20.62 57.02
C GLN A 345 5.33 -20.41 56.95
N CYS A 346 5.81 -19.47 56.13
CA CYS A 346 7.24 -19.20 55.96
C CYS A 346 7.76 -18.07 56.86
N TYR A 347 6.86 -17.24 57.40
CA TYR A 347 7.19 -16.08 58.21
C TYR A 347 6.54 -16.18 59.59
N GLU A 348 7.15 -16.93 60.51
CA GLU A 348 6.79 -16.88 61.93
C GLU A 348 7.33 -15.58 62.56
N THR A 349 6.43 -14.68 62.94
CA THR A 349 6.76 -13.49 63.73
C THR A 349 6.75 -13.88 65.22
N SER A 350 7.50 -13.16 66.05
CA SER A 350 7.51 -13.38 67.51
C SER A 350 6.14 -13.24 68.20
N ALA A 351 5.17 -12.59 67.55
CA ALA A 351 3.77 -12.52 67.98
C ALA A 351 2.98 -13.81 67.70
N ASP A 352 3.34 -14.57 66.66
CA ASP A 352 2.65 -15.79 66.23
C ASP A 352 2.86 -16.93 67.23
N MET A 353 4.02 -16.96 67.90
CA MET A 353 4.30 -17.88 69.01
C MET A 353 3.33 -17.73 70.21
N PHE A 354 2.74 -16.55 70.40
CA PHE A 354 1.74 -16.31 71.45
C PHE A 354 0.31 -16.65 71.00
N ILE A 355 0.05 -16.59 69.70
CA ILE A 355 -1.26 -16.89 69.09
C ILE A 355 -1.44 -18.40 68.87
N ASP A 356 -0.37 -19.13 68.51
CA ASP A 356 -0.39 -20.58 68.24
C ASP A 356 -0.92 -21.41 69.44
N GLY A 357 -0.76 -20.92 70.68
CA GLY A 357 -1.30 -21.58 71.87
C GLY A 357 -2.84 -21.59 71.99
N PHE A 358 -3.53 -20.74 71.24
CA PHE A 358 -5.01 -20.65 71.18
C PHE A 358 -5.57 -21.05 69.81
N ALA A 359 -4.70 -21.32 68.85
CA ALA A 359 -5.08 -21.58 67.47
C ALA A 359 -5.29 -23.09 67.22
N ASN A 360 -6.18 -23.43 66.29
CA ASN A 360 -6.42 -24.84 65.95
C ASN A 360 -5.38 -25.29 64.91
N ASP A 361 -4.26 -25.83 65.40
CA ASP A 361 -3.13 -26.30 64.58
C ASP A 361 -3.54 -27.22 63.42
N GLY A 362 -4.60 -28.01 63.60
CA GLY A 362 -5.10 -28.92 62.56
C GLY A 362 -5.66 -28.23 61.31
N ILE A 363 -6.20 -27.01 61.46
CA ILE A 363 -6.76 -26.20 60.35
C ILE A 363 -5.70 -25.22 59.82
N LEU A 364 -4.69 -24.85 60.61
CA LEU A 364 -3.65 -23.93 60.15
C LEU A 364 -2.50 -24.65 59.44
N LYS A 365 -2.15 -25.87 59.87
CA LYS A 365 -1.04 -26.66 59.31
C LYS A 365 -1.52 -27.93 58.59
N GLN A 366 -2.65 -27.85 57.88
CA GLN A 366 -3.23 -28.99 57.16
C GLN A 366 -2.39 -29.45 55.95
N PHE A 367 -1.65 -28.53 55.31
CA PHE A 367 -0.76 -28.82 54.19
C PHE A 367 0.64 -28.24 54.44
N SER A 368 1.66 -28.93 53.92
CA SER A 368 3.04 -28.47 53.92
C SER A 368 3.31 -27.41 52.84
N THR A 369 4.35 -26.61 53.02
CA THR A 369 4.76 -25.57 52.06
C THR A 369 5.03 -26.13 50.65
N LYS A 370 5.55 -27.36 50.55
CA LYS A 370 5.78 -28.06 49.27
C LYS A 370 4.49 -28.47 48.57
N GLU A 371 3.48 -28.88 49.33
CA GLU A 371 2.17 -29.21 48.77
C GLU A 371 1.45 -27.95 48.30
N LEU A 372 1.50 -26.87 49.08
CA LEU A 372 0.93 -25.57 48.67
C LEU A 372 1.54 -25.05 47.35
N THR A 373 2.85 -25.18 47.16
CA THR A 373 3.51 -24.82 45.90
C THR A 373 3.08 -25.71 44.74
N SER A 374 2.90 -27.03 44.96
CA SER A 374 2.43 -27.94 43.91
C SER A 374 1.00 -27.62 43.46
N TYR A 375 0.12 -27.23 44.39
CA TYR A 375 -1.24 -26.80 44.04
C TYR A 375 -1.26 -25.44 43.33
N LEU A 376 -0.34 -24.53 43.66
CA LEU A 376 -0.18 -23.28 42.91
C LEU A 376 0.23 -23.53 41.46
N GLU A 377 1.15 -24.45 41.20
CA GLU A 377 1.55 -24.83 39.84
C GLU A 377 0.37 -25.40 39.03
N ILE A 378 -0.49 -26.21 39.66
CA ILE A 378 -1.71 -26.74 39.03
C ILE A 378 -2.68 -25.61 38.69
N ILE A 379 -2.91 -24.66 39.60
CA ILE A 379 -3.81 -23.52 39.37
C ILE A 379 -3.26 -22.60 38.28
N ASP A 380 -1.96 -22.32 38.27
CA ASP A 380 -1.32 -21.49 37.25
C ASP A 380 -1.37 -22.17 35.88
N SER A 381 -1.18 -23.50 35.81
CA SER A 381 -1.39 -24.32 34.60
C SER A 381 -2.83 -24.22 34.09
N LEU A 382 -3.81 -24.40 34.98
CA LEU A 382 -5.24 -24.27 34.64
C LEU A 382 -5.58 -22.87 34.13
N PHE A 383 -5.01 -21.83 34.74
CA PHE A 383 -5.21 -20.45 34.33
C PHE A 383 -4.67 -20.21 32.92
N LEU A 384 -3.47 -20.71 32.60
CA LEU A 384 -2.89 -20.61 31.25
C LEU A 384 -3.75 -21.34 30.21
N LYS A 385 -4.25 -22.55 30.52
CA LYS A 385 -5.08 -23.34 29.61
C LYS A 385 -6.45 -22.71 29.34
N LEU A 386 -7.08 -22.11 30.35
CA LEU A 386 -8.39 -21.48 30.23
C LEU A 386 -8.33 -20.07 29.63
N THR A 387 -7.16 -19.42 29.67
CA THR A 387 -6.93 -18.07 29.10
C THR A 387 -6.31 -18.12 27.70
N ASP A 388 -6.08 -19.31 27.15
CA ASP A 388 -5.54 -19.48 25.80
C ASP A 388 -6.48 -18.86 24.75
N GLU A 389 -5.95 -17.96 23.90
CA GLU A 389 -6.71 -17.25 22.88
C GLU A 389 -7.42 -18.22 21.94
N GLN A 390 -6.75 -19.32 21.57
CA GLN A 390 -7.31 -20.36 20.72
C GLN A 390 -8.58 -20.95 21.34
N LYS A 391 -8.55 -21.26 22.64
CA LYS A 391 -9.68 -21.85 23.37
C LYS A 391 -10.82 -20.85 23.54
N ILE A 392 -10.52 -19.58 23.79
CA ILE A 392 -11.53 -18.50 23.85
C ILE A 392 -12.29 -18.39 22.52
N HIS A 393 -11.60 -18.44 21.38
CA HIS A 393 -12.24 -18.43 20.07
C HIS A 393 -13.09 -19.69 19.85
N LEU A 394 -12.59 -20.87 20.25
CA LEU A 394 -13.33 -22.14 20.13
C LEU A 394 -14.60 -22.18 20.99
N PHE A 395 -14.56 -21.62 22.21
CA PHE A 395 -15.74 -21.51 23.06
C PHE A 395 -16.80 -20.61 22.42
N LYS A 396 -16.40 -19.46 21.87
CA LYS A 396 -17.31 -18.55 21.16
C LYS A 396 -17.88 -19.16 19.88
N ILE A 397 -17.09 -19.96 19.15
CA ILE A 397 -17.54 -20.71 17.97
C ILE A 397 -18.68 -21.68 18.33
N LYS A 398 -18.57 -22.36 19.48
CA LYS A 398 -19.58 -23.31 19.93
C LYS A 398 -20.83 -22.61 20.48
N SER A 399 -20.68 -21.43 21.08
CA SER A 399 -21.80 -20.61 21.55
C SER A 399 -22.60 -19.98 20.41
N SER A 400 -21.96 -19.61 19.30
CA SER A 400 -22.63 -18.99 18.15
C SER A 400 -22.09 -19.48 16.80
N PRO A 401 -22.93 -20.13 15.97
CA PRO A 401 -22.52 -20.56 14.63
C PRO A 401 -22.18 -19.39 13.70
N HIS A 402 -22.74 -18.20 13.94
CA HIS A 402 -22.43 -17.00 13.16
C HIS A 402 -21.00 -16.51 13.38
N TYR A 403 -20.42 -16.80 14.55
CA TYR A 403 -19.06 -16.38 14.90
C TYR A 403 -17.98 -17.07 14.05
N VAL A 404 -18.25 -18.29 13.56
CA VAL A 404 -17.36 -19.01 12.62
C VAL A 404 -17.21 -18.21 11.33
N ASN A 405 -18.34 -17.76 10.76
CA ASN A 405 -18.33 -16.99 9.52
C ASN A 405 -17.62 -15.65 9.71
N ILE A 406 -17.83 -14.96 10.85
CA ILE A 406 -17.14 -13.70 11.17
C ILE A 406 -15.62 -13.89 11.23
N ILE A 407 -15.12 -14.93 11.88
CA ILE A 407 -13.67 -15.21 11.93
C ILE A 407 -13.13 -15.52 10.54
N ILE A 408 -13.86 -16.32 9.75
CA ILE A 408 -13.44 -16.66 8.40
C ILE A 408 -13.40 -15.41 7.51
N GLU A 409 -14.41 -14.54 7.58
CA GLU A 409 -14.46 -13.28 6.85
C GLU A 409 -13.31 -12.34 7.26
N ASP A 410 -12.99 -12.23 8.55
CA ASP A 410 -11.86 -11.44 9.03
C ASP A 410 -10.51 -12.00 8.52
N LEU A 411 -10.32 -13.31 8.56
CA LEU A 411 -9.10 -13.96 8.06
C LEU A 411 -8.96 -13.82 6.54
N ILE A 412 -10.05 -14.00 5.78
CA ILE A 412 -10.07 -13.78 4.33
C ILE A 412 -9.78 -12.32 4.02
N SER A 413 -10.41 -11.37 4.73
CA SER A 413 -10.15 -9.94 4.58
C SER A 413 -8.68 -9.60 4.82
N LYS A 414 -8.07 -10.14 5.88
CA LYS A 414 -6.64 -9.97 6.18
C LYS A 414 -5.74 -10.53 5.07
N ARG A 415 -6.08 -11.69 4.49
CA ARG A 415 -5.38 -12.27 3.34
C ARG A 415 -5.55 -11.40 2.09
N ASP A 416 -6.76 -10.95 1.81
CA ASP A 416 -7.08 -10.16 0.62
C ASP A 416 -6.41 -8.79 0.66
N MET A 417 -6.15 -8.24 1.85
CA MET A 417 -5.36 -7.02 2.03
C MET A 417 -3.91 -7.18 1.53
N GLU A 418 -3.28 -8.34 1.71
CA GLU A 418 -1.98 -8.64 1.09
C GLU A 418 -2.09 -8.58 -0.44
N GLY A 419 -3.11 -9.25 -1.00
CA GLY A 419 -3.38 -9.25 -2.43
C GLY A 419 -3.59 -7.84 -3.00
N LYS A 420 -4.35 -6.98 -2.29
CA LYS A 420 -4.55 -5.57 -2.65
C LYS A 420 -3.23 -4.80 -2.67
N MET A 421 -2.39 -4.96 -1.65
CA MET A 421 -1.07 -4.28 -1.61
C MET A 421 -0.16 -4.75 -2.76
N LEU A 422 -0.17 -6.04 -3.10
CA LEU A 422 0.56 -6.57 -4.25
C LEU A 422 0.05 -6.04 -5.59
N ARG A 423 -1.28 -5.87 -5.74
CA ARG A 423 -1.87 -5.22 -6.93
C ARG A 423 -1.42 -3.77 -7.06
N HIS A 424 -1.42 -3.00 -5.97
CA HIS A 424 -0.88 -1.64 -5.96
C HIS A 424 0.61 -1.60 -6.32
N GLN A 425 1.39 -2.56 -5.83
CA GLN A 425 2.81 -2.70 -6.18
C GLN A 425 3.01 -2.93 -7.68
N LYS A 426 2.25 -3.85 -8.29
CA LYS A 426 2.28 -4.10 -9.75
C LYS A 426 1.87 -2.87 -10.56
N ASN A 427 0.84 -2.13 -10.10
CA ASN A 427 0.44 -0.90 -10.77
C ASN A 427 1.55 0.16 -10.75
N MET A 428 2.27 0.30 -9.63
CA MET A 428 3.44 1.19 -9.55
C MET A 428 4.57 0.74 -10.48
N GLU A 429 4.79 -0.57 -10.63
CA GLU A 429 5.78 -1.10 -11.58
C GLU A 429 5.45 -0.73 -13.03
N HIS A 430 4.19 -0.91 -13.43
CA HIS A 430 3.72 -0.52 -14.77
C HIS A 430 3.85 0.99 -15.01
N LEU A 431 3.53 1.83 -14.02
CA LEU A 431 3.75 3.27 -14.09
C LEU A 431 5.23 3.62 -14.26
N ILE A 432 6.13 2.97 -13.52
CA ILE A 432 7.58 3.16 -13.65
C ILE A 432 8.06 2.81 -15.07
N GLU A 433 7.59 1.69 -15.63
CA GLU A 433 7.98 1.26 -16.97
C GLU A 433 7.50 2.27 -18.04
N ASN A 434 6.26 2.72 -17.95
CA ASN A 434 5.71 3.72 -18.87
C ASN A 434 6.41 5.07 -18.75
N SER A 435 6.69 5.53 -17.53
CA SER A 435 7.47 6.76 -17.32
C SER A 435 8.90 6.63 -17.85
N LYS A 436 9.54 5.46 -17.77
CA LYS A 436 10.86 5.21 -18.38
C LYS A 436 10.82 5.27 -19.91
N LYS A 437 9.76 4.76 -20.55
CA LYS A 437 9.57 4.87 -22.00
C LYS A 437 9.44 6.34 -22.42
N ILE A 438 8.58 7.09 -21.73
CA ILE A 438 8.38 8.54 -21.96
C ILE A 438 9.70 9.29 -21.76
N LEU A 439 10.47 8.97 -20.72
CA LEU A 439 11.79 9.56 -20.47
C LEU A 439 12.76 9.34 -21.62
N LEU A 440 12.80 8.13 -22.19
CA LEU A 440 13.67 7.79 -23.32
C LEU A 440 13.29 8.60 -24.57
N GLU A 441 12.00 8.62 -24.91
CA GLU A 441 11.47 9.37 -26.05
C GLU A 441 11.77 10.88 -25.92
N THR A 442 11.55 11.44 -24.73
CA THR A 442 11.78 12.86 -24.44
C THR A 442 13.27 13.22 -24.48
N LYS A 443 14.16 12.30 -24.05
CA LYS A 443 15.61 12.46 -24.15
C LYS A 443 16.07 12.46 -25.61
N ILE A 444 15.55 11.56 -26.43
CA ILE A 444 15.82 11.51 -27.88
C ILE A 444 15.36 12.81 -28.55
N GLU A 445 14.16 13.29 -28.25
CA GLU A 445 13.65 14.57 -28.75
C GLU A 445 14.56 15.74 -28.36
N GLY A 446 14.96 15.82 -27.09
CA GLY A 446 15.88 16.84 -26.60
C GLY A 446 17.24 16.81 -27.29
N GLU A 447 17.77 15.63 -27.59
CA GLU A 447 19.03 15.45 -28.31
C GLU A 447 18.92 15.84 -29.79
N SER A 448 17.80 15.50 -30.43
CA SER A 448 17.47 15.96 -31.78
C SER A 448 17.43 17.50 -31.85
N ILE A 449 16.74 18.15 -30.91
CA ILE A 449 16.69 19.62 -30.84
C ILE A 449 18.08 20.22 -30.62
N LYS A 450 18.92 19.62 -29.75
CA LYS A 450 20.31 20.07 -29.59
C LYS A 450 21.10 20.00 -30.90
N ASN A 451 20.91 18.96 -31.71
CA ASN A 451 21.56 18.84 -33.01
C ASN A 451 21.08 19.92 -33.99
N VAL A 452 19.78 20.22 -34.00
CA VAL A 452 19.21 21.32 -34.80
C VAL A 452 19.79 22.68 -34.36
N ILE A 453 19.92 22.93 -33.06
CA ILE A 453 20.52 24.16 -32.52
C ILE A 453 21.99 24.28 -32.98
N LYS A 454 22.79 23.20 -32.90
CA LYS A 454 24.18 23.18 -33.38
C LYS A 454 24.25 23.50 -34.88
N TYR A 455 23.41 22.86 -35.67
CA TYR A 455 23.34 23.09 -37.12
C TYR A 455 23.00 24.54 -37.46
N LEU A 456 21.93 25.09 -36.87
CA LEU A 456 21.52 26.48 -37.10
C LEU A 456 22.57 27.48 -36.64
N LYS A 457 23.20 27.24 -35.48
CA LYS A 457 24.30 28.06 -34.97
C LYS A 457 25.43 28.15 -36.00
N THR A 458 25.94 27.00 -36.47
CA THR A 458 27.02 26.96 -37.46
C THR A 458 26.63 27.66 -38.75
N LYS A 459 25.40 27.44 -39.26
CA LYS A 459 24.95 28.06 -40.51
C LYS A 459 24.78 29.58 -40.42
N ILE A 460 24.33 30.08 -39.27
CA ILE A 460 24.23 31.53 -39.04
C ILE A 460 25.63 32.14 -38.90
N GLU A 461 26.54 31.51 -38.16
CA GLU A 461 27.94 31.95 -38.03
C GLU A 461 28.64 32.01 -39.39
N GLU A 462 28.52 30.97 -40.22
CA GLU A 462 29.04 30.93 -41.60
C GLU A 462 28.46 32.07 -42.46
N SER A 463 27.14 32.29 -42.37
CA SER A 463 26.45 33.31 -43.16
C SER A 463 26.84 34.74 -42.77
N ILE A 464 27.05 35.00 -41.48
CA ILE A 464 27.53 36.29 -40.99
C ILE A 464 29.02 36.46 -41.34
N SER A 465 29.83 35.41 -41.16
CA SER A 465 31.27 35.43 -41.45
C SER A 465 31.56 35.81 -42.91
N LYS A 466 30.80 35.23 -43.86
CA LYS A 466 30.89 35.59 -45.29
C LYS A 466 30.65 37.09 -45.56
N LYS A 467 29.80 37.75 -44.77
CA LYS A 467 29.52 39.20 -44.88
C LYS A 467 30.64 40.08 -44.31
N TYR A 468 31.55 39.49 -43.53
CA TYR A 468 32.69 40.16 -42.89
C TYR A 468 34.03 39.59 -43.36
N SER A 469 34.17 39.32 -44.66
CA SER A 469 35.43 38.87 -45.27
C SER A 469 36.03 37.61 -44.61
N ASN A 470 35.18 36.66 -44.21
CA ASN A 470 35.54 35.41 -43.51
C ASN A 470 36.16 35.60 -42.11
N ARG A 471 35.84 36.72 -41.45
CA ARG A 471 36.18 36.93 -40.04
C ARG A 471 35.44 35.91 -39.15
N PRO A 472 36.07 35.33 -38.11
CA PRO A 472 35.42 34.37 -37.24
C PRO A 472 34.26 35.02 -36.48
N VAL A 473 33.10 34.34 -36.45
CA VAL A 473 31.87 34.78 -35.76
C VAL A 473 31.47 33.69 -34.77
N ASN A 474 31.22 34.06 -33.52
CA ASN A 474 30.74 33.13 -32.50
C ASN A 474 29.41 33.62 -31.93
N ILE A 475 28.40 32.76 -31.96
CA ILE A 475 27.15 32.98 -31.23
C ILE A 475 27.32 32.39 -29.83
N MET A 476 27.33 33.28 -28.85
CA MET A 476 27.66 33.02 -27.45
C MET A 476 26.45 33.27 -26.53
N GLY A 477 26.60 32.95 -25.24
CA GLY A 477 25.57 33.13 -24.21
C GLY A 477 24.97 31.80 -23.74
N GLU A 478 23.68 31.79 -23.44
CA GLU A 478 22.94 30.63 -22.93
C GLU A 478 23.07 29.41 -23.84
N ILE A 479 23.14 29.63 -25.15
CA ILE A 479 23.33 28.58 -26.15
C ILE A 479 24.55 27.68 -25.86
N ASN A 480 25.66 28.23 -25.36
CA ASN A 480 26.85 27.44 -25.06
C ASN A 480 26.73 26.63 -23.77
N MET A 481 26.02 27.15 -22.77
CA MET A 481 25.72 26.41 -21.54
C MET A 481 24.74 25.26 -21.78
N ILE A 482 23.91 25.38 -22.82
CA ILE A 482 22.85 24.43 -23.14
C ILE A 482 23.35 23.31 -24.07
N LEU A 483 24.36 23.62 -24.91
CA LEU A 483 24.97 22.71 -25.88
C LEU A 483 26.18 21.92 -25.34
N ASN A 484 26.88 22.46 -24.33
CA ASN A 484 27.81 21.70 -23.48
C ASN A 484 27.01 20.77 -22.56
#